data_AF-A0A518CTA9-F1
#
_entry.id   AF-A0A518CTA9-F1
#
_cell.length_a   1.000
_cell.length_b   1.000
_cell.length_c   1.000
_cell.angle_alpha   90.00
_cell.angle_beta   90.00
_cell.angle_gamma   90.00
#
_symmetry.space_group_name_H-M   'P 1'
#
loop_
_entity.id
_entity.type
_entity.pdbx_description
1 polymer ?
#
loop_
_entity_poly.entity_id
_entity_poly.type
_entity_poly.pdbx_seq_one_letter_code
_entity_poly.pdbx_strand_id
1 'polypeptide(L)'
;MHPWHLLVFALASWVNREQQLAIEYLKTENSILLEKVGKKRILLNDDERRRLAVKGKQLDRKLLSELGAIFTPDTILRWHRELIARKWDYTSNNPRVGRPRIRTEIVELILRFAKENPTWGADRIQGALSNVGFHITDTTVRNVLQANGIEPAPDRPASMSWQTFLKAHWEAIFAVDFTTVEVWKKTGLTTFYVMVVMELKSRKVEIAGITTNPNKQWVTQVARNLTGDDGFLEHASHLILDRDTSFLPLRVQDVLIG
;
A
#
# COMPACT_ATOMS: atom_id res chain seq x y z
N MET A 1 -25.38 35.77 -14.24
CA MET A 1 -24.11 35.42 -14.93
C MET A 1 -23.23 36.66 -14.95
N HIS A 2 -22.06 36.62 -14.31
CA HIS A 2 -21.13 37.75 -14.37
C HIS A 2 -20.41 37.82 -15.74
N PRO A 3 -20.17 39.04 -16.27
CA PRO A 3 -19.63 39.24 -17.62
C PRO A 3 -18.23 38.63 -17.85
N TRP A 4 -17.43 38.46 -16.80
CA TRP A 4 -16.11 37.82 -16.90
C TRP A 4 -16.18 36.32 -17.22
N HIS A 5 -17.28 35.63 -16.89
CA HIS A 5 -17.44 34.21 -17.28
C HIS A 5 -17.50 34.07 -18.81
N LEU A 6 -18.14 34.99 -19.51
CA LEU A 6 -18.23 34.96 -20.97
C LEU A 6 -16.85 35.12 -21.62
N LEU A 7 -16.00 35.99 -21.06
CA LEU A 7 -14.61 36.13 -21.50
C LEU A 7 -13.81 34.85 -21.24
N VAL A 8 -13.94 34.24 -20.07
CA VAL A 8 -13.28 32.97 -19.74
C VAL A 8 -13.76 31.85 -20.67
N PHE A 9 -15.07 31.72 -20.92
CA PHE A 9 -15.61 30.73 -21.85
C PHE A 9 -15.16 30.98 -23.29
N ALA A 10 -15.12 32.24 -23.75
CA ALA A 10 -14.64 32.58 -25.09
C ALA A 10 -13.16 32.23 -25.25
N LEU A 11 -12.31 32.58 -24.27
CA LEU A 11 -10.89 32.23 -24.27
C LEU A 11 -10.67 30.72 -24.21
N ALA A 12 -11.37 30.02 -23.30
CA ALA A 12 -11.29 28.56 -23.20
C ALA A 12 -11.75 27.87 -24.48
N SER A 13 -12.82 28.37 -25.12
CA SER A 13 -13.31 27.83 -26.39
C SER A 13 -12.33 28.07 -27.52
N TRP A 14 -11.70 29.24 -27.56
CA TRP A 14 -10.68 29.58 -28.55
C TRP A 14 -9.43 28.71 -28.39
N VAL A 15 -8.89 28.60 -27.17
CA VAL A 15 -7.74 27.72 -26.88
C VAL A 15 -8.07 26.26 -27.19
N ASN A 16 -9.26 25.79 -26.81
CA ASN A 16 -9.69 24.43 -27.11
C ASN A 16 -9.75 24.20 -28.63
N ARG A 17 -10.20 25.18 -29.42
CA ARG A 17 -10.23 25.07 -30.88
C ARG A 17 -8.83 24.94 -31.49
N GLU A 18 -7.88 25.76 -31.06
CA GLU A 18 -6.49 25.64 -31.52
C GLU A 18 -5.88 24.27 -31.14
N GLN A 19 -6.15 23.80 -29.92
CA GLN A 19 -5.71 22.48 -29.46
C GLN A 19 -6.31 21.35 -30.31
N GLN A 20 -7.59 21.44 -30.69
CA GLN A 20 -8.23 20.43 -31.56
C GLN A 20 -7.60 20.42 -32.95
N LEU A 21 -7.30 21.58 -33.54
CA LEU A 21 -6.64 21.66 -34.84
C LEU A 21 -5.24 21.03 -34.81
N ALA A 22 -4.46 21.30 -33.74
CA ALA A 22 -3.16 20.68 -33.56
C ALA A 22 -3.25 19.15 -33.40
N ILE A 23 -4.24 18.66 -32.65
CA ILE A 23 -4.49 17.22 -32.49
C ILE A 23 -4.87 16.58 -33.83
N GLU A 24 -5.74 17.23 -34.62
CA GLU A 24 -6.16 16.74 -35.94
C GLU A 24 -4.99 16.66 -36.93
N TYR A 25 -4.14 17.70 -36.95
CA TYR A 25 -2.91 17.69 -37.74
C TYR A 25 -1.99 16.53 -37.33
N LEU A 26 -1.71 16.37 -36.04
CA LEU A 26 -0.83 15.30 -35.54
C LEU A 26 -1.43 13.90 -35.77
N LYS A 27 -2.76 13.74 -35.72
CA LYS A 27 -3.43 12.48 -36.10
C LYS A 27 -3.23 12.17 -37.58
N THR A 28 -3.39 13.18 -38.43
CA THR A 28 -3.18 13.05 -39.88
C THR A 28 -1.73 12.69 -40.20
N GLU A 29 -0.77 13.39 -39.58
CA GLU A 29 0.66 13.09 -39.73
C GLU A 29 1.00 11.67 -39.26
N ASN A 30 0.49 11.24 -38.10
CA ASN A 30 0.68 9.88 -37.61
C ASN A 30 0.08 8.82 -38.56
N SER A 31 -1.10 9.08 -39.16
CA SER A 31 -1.70 8.18 -40.15
C SER A 31 -0.79 8.01 -41.36
N ILE A 32 -0.29 9.12 -41.92
CA ILE A 32 0.64 9.11 -43.05
C ILE A 32 1.93 8.35 -42.71
N LEU A 33 2.48 8.56 -41.51
CA LEU A 33 3.67 7.84 -41.04
C LEU A 33 3.40 6.33 -40.93
N LEU A 34 2.26 5.93 -40.38
CA LEU A 34 1.87 4.51 -40.27
C LEU A 34 1.66 3.86 -41.64
N GLU A 35 1.04 4.57 -42.59
CA GLU A 35 0.91 4.12 -43.98
C GLU A 35 2.28 3.89 -44.64
N LYS A 36 3.23 4.81 -44.43
CA LYS A 36 4.61 4.66 -44.94
C LYS A 36 5.38 3.50 -44.31
N VAL A 37 5.16 3.23 -43.02
CA VAL A 37 5.77 2.08 -42.32
C VAL A 37 5.16 0.76 -42.82
N GLY A 38 3.92 0.79 -43.30
CA GLY A 38 3.20 -0.36 -43.85
C GLY A 38 2.85 -1.39 -42.76
N LYS A 39 2.72 -2.67 -43.16
CA LYS A 39 2.38 -3.77 -42.23
C LYS A 39 3.55 -4.24 -41.34
N LYS A 40 4.66 -3.50 -41.31
CA LYS A 40 5.82 -3.88 -40.50
C LYS A 40 5.51 -3.69 -39.01
N ARG A 41 5.87 -4.68 -38.19
CA ARG A 41 5.69 -4.60 -36.74
C ARG A 41 6.60 -3.52 -36.17
N ILE A 42 6.01 -2.51 -35.53
CA ILE A 42 6.75 -1.47 -34.82
C ILE A 42 7.27 -2.05 -33.50
N LEU A 43 8.59 -2.14 -33.36
CA LEU A 43 9.25 -2.60 -32.14
C LEU A 43 9.75 -1.38 -31.37
N LEU A 44 9.20 -1.19 -30.17
CA LEU A 44 9.64 -0.14 -29.27
C LEU A 44 10.72 -0.63 -28.32
N ASN A 45 11.72 0.21 -28.08
CA ASN A 45 12.66 0.04 -26.97
C ASN A 45 12.00 0.41 -25.61
N ASP A 46 12.70 0.15 -24.50
CA ASP A 46 12.15 0.34 -23.17
C ASP A 46 11.82 1.82 -22.84
N ASP A 47 12.58 2.78 -23.37
CA ASP A 47 12.30 4.22 -23.20
C ASP A 47 11.05 4.65 -23.97
N GLU A 48 10.89 4.19 -25.21
CA GLU A 48 9.72 4.46 -26.04
C GLU A 48 8.44 3.86 -25.42
N ARG A 49 8.52 2.61 -24.93
CA ARG A 49 7.41 1.98 -24.19
C ARG A 49 7.06 2.78 -22.94
N ARG A 50 8.05 3.26 -22.21
CA ARG A 50 7.87 4.11 -21.02
C ARG A 50 7.17 5.42 -21.37
N ARG A 51 7.61 6.13 -22.41
CA ARG A 51 6.97 7.38 -22.85
C ARG A 51 5.51 7.17 -23.23
N LEU A 52 5.21 6.11 -23.99
CA LEU A 52 3.83 5.78 -24.36
C LEU A 52 2.99 5.32 -23.17
N ALA A 53 3.53 4.51 -22.26
CA ALA A 53 2.82 4.04 -21.08
C ALA A 53 2.40 5.19 -20.15
N VAL A 54 3.28 6.16 -19.94
CA VAL A 54 3.01 7.33 -19.10
C VAL A 54 1.93 8.23 -19.71
N LYS A 55 2.07 8.58 -21.00
CA LYS A 55 1.06 9.40 -21.69
C LYS A 55 -0.25 8.65 -21.86
N GLY A 56 -0.18 7.37 -22.16
CA GLY A 56 -1.33 6.50 -22.32
C GLY A 56 -2.14 6.34 -21.04
N LYS A 57 -1.50 6.22 -19.86
CA LYS A 57 -2.24 6.09 -18.59
C LYS A 57 -3.08 7.33 -18.24
N GLN A 58 -2.70 8.52 -18.73
CA GLN A 58 -3.47 9.76 -18.56
C GLN A 58 -4.75 9.77 -19.41
N LEU A 59 -4.77 8.97 -20.47
CA LEU A 59 -5.92 8.77 -21.33
C LEU A 59 -6.69 7.55 -20.77
N ASP A 60 -7.97 7.73 -20.47
CA ASP A 60 -8.76 6.60 -19.98
C ASP A 60 -8.87 5.50 -21.05
N ARG A 61 -9.16 4.26 -20.65
CA ARG A 61 -9.20 3.08 -21.54
C ARG A 61 -10.07 3.33 -22.77
N LYS A 62 -11.22 3.99 -22.59
CA LYS A 62 -12.15 4.30 -23.68
C LYS A 62 -11.49 5.21 -24.72
N LEU A 63 -10.82 6.27 -24.27
CA LEU A 63 -10.15 7.21 -25.14
C LEU A 63 -8.96 6.57 -25.88
N LEU A 64 -8.22 5.68 -25.22
CA LEU A 64 -7.14 4.92 -25.87
C LEU A 64 -7.67 4.02 -27.00
N SER A 65 -8.85 3.41 -26.83
CA SER A 65 -9.47 2.59 -27.86
C SER A 65 -9.89 3.41 -29.08
N GLU A 66 -10.42 4.62 -28.85
CA GLU A 66 -10.90 5.53 -29.90
C GLU A 66 -9.76 6.15 -30.72
N LEU A 67 -8.57 6.31 -30.13
CA LEU A 67 -7.43 6.93 -30.78
C LEU A 67 -6.77 6.05 -31.86
N GLY A 68 -7.19 4.79 -32.03
CA GLY A 68 -6.58 3.89 -33.01
C GLY A 68 -5.08 3.70 -32.77
N ALA A 69 -4.68 3.65 -31.48
CA ALA A 69 -3.28 3.62 -31.09
C ALA A 69 -2.54 2.43 -31.71
N ILE A 70 -1.25 2.61 -31.99
CA ILE A 70 -0.34 1.59 -32.56
C ILE A 70 -0.38 0.28 -31.76
N PHE A 71 -0.66 0.38 -30.46
CA PHE A 71 -0.77 -0.75 -29.54
C PHE A 71 -2.13 -0.73 -28.85
N THR A 72 -2.63 -1.91 -28.49
CA THR A 72 -3.90 -2.02 -27.76
C THR A 72 -3.81 -1.28 -26.42
N PRO A 73 -4.93 -0.71 -25.92
CA PRO A 73 -4.97 -0.07 -24.61
C PRO A 73 -4.44 -0.98 -23.50
N ASP A 74 -4.75 -2.27 -23.56
CA ASP A 74 -4.25 -3.28 -22.63
C ASP A 74 -2.72 -3.39 -22.63
N THR A 75 -2.09 -3.29 -23.79
CA THR A 75 -0.63 -3.34 -23.93
C THR A 75 0.03 -2.13 -23.27
N ILE A 76 -0.51 -0.94 -23.53
CA ILE A 76 0.01 0.33 -22.98
C ILE A 76 -0.15 0.35 -21.46
N LEU A 77 -1.31 -0.07 -20.95
CA LEU A 77 -1.59 -0.15 -19.51
C LEU A 77 -0.79 -1.27 -18.83
N ARG A 78 -0.49 -2.36 -19.53
CA ARG A 78 0.42 -3.41 -19.03
C ARG A 78 1.83 -2.86 -18.87
N TRP A 79 2.38 -2.17 -19.86
CA TRP A 79 3.70 -1.53 -19.73
C TRP A 79 3.75 -0.55 -18.57
N HIS A 80 2.68 0.21 -18.32
CA HIS A 80 2.60 1.07 -17.15
C HIS A 80 2.68 0.28 -15.83
N ARG A 81 1.95 -0.83 -15.71
CA ARG A 81 2.00 -1.70 -14.52
C ARG A 81 3.36 -2.34 -14.32
N GLU A 82 4.01 -2.79 -15.39
CA GLU A 82 5.36 -3.36 -15.36
C GLU A 82 6.39 -2.32 -14.88
N LEU A 83 6.27 -1.06 -15.30
CA LEU A 83 7.15 0.03 -14.83
C LEU A 83 7.00 0.28 -13.33
N ILE A 84 5.76 0.25 -12.81
CA ILE A 84 5.52 0.33 -11.36
C ILE A 84 6.16 -0.88 -10.67
N ALA A 85 5.87 -2.10 -11.14
CA ALA A 85 6.38 -3.32 -10.52
C ALA A 85 7.91 -3.34 -10.44
N ARG A 86 8.61 -2.95 -11.52
CA ARG A 86 10.09 -2.86 -11.55
C ARG A 86 10.66 -1.89 -10.51
N LYS A 87 9.94 -0.80 -10.19
CA LYS A 87 10.36 0.15 -9.14
C LYS A 87 10.27 -0.47 -7.74
N TRP A 88 9.29 -1.35 -7.53
CA TRP A 88 9.05 -2.04 -6.27
C TRP A 88 9.69 -3.43 -6.19
N ASP A 89 10.44 -3.81 -7.22
CA ASP A 89 11.14 -5.09 -7.26
C ASP A 89 12.45 -5.01 -6.45
N TYR A 90 12.35 -5.33 -5.16
CA TYR A 90 13.49 -5.39 -4.24
C TYR A 90 14.30 -6.69 -4.34
N THR A 91 14.05 -7.55 -5.34
CA THR A 91 14.73 -8.85 -5.47
C THR A 91 16.25 -8.73 -5.61
N SER A 92 16.76 -7.62 -6.12
CA SER A 92 18.20 -7.34 -6.20
C SER A 92 18.87 -7.05 -4.85
N ASN A 93 18.10 -6.73 -3.80
CA ASN A 93 18.61 -6.31 -2.49
C ASN A 93 18.51 -7.38 -1.39
N ASN A 94 18.09 -8.61 -1.72
CA ASN A 94 17.99 -9.68 -0.73
C ASN A 94 18.56 -10.99 -1.30
N PRO A 95 19.86 -11.29 -1.12
CA PRO A 95 20.26 -12.69 -1.14
C PRO A 95 19.42 -13.38 -0.07
N ARG A 96 18.60 -14.37 -0.45
CA ARG A 96 17.80 -15.16 0.49
C ARG A 96 18.72 -15.87 1.48
N VAL A 97 19.18 -15.16 2.50
CA VAL A 97 19.69 -15.75 3.73
C VAL A 97 18.42 -16.08 4.50
N GLY A 98 17.93 -17.31 4.30
CA GLY A 98 16.81 -17.81 5.08
C GLY A 98 17.10 -17.61 6.57
N ARG A 99 16.05 -17.34 7.36
CA ARG A 99 16.12 -17.18 8.82
C ARG A 99 17.05 -18.26 9.39
N PRO A 100 18.07 -17.90 10.20
CA PRO A 100 18.94 -18.89 10.84
C PRO A 100 18.09 -19.98 11.49
N ARG A 101 18.38 -21.24 11.18
CA ARG A 101 17.65 -22.36 11.77
C ARG A 101 17.81 -22.29 13.29
N ILE A 102 16.70 -22.46 14.01
CA ILE A 102 16.72 -22.66 15.47
C ILE A 102 17.62 -23.87 15.74
N ARG A 103 18.47 -23.79 16.76
CA ARG A 103 19.37 -24.89 17.12
C ARG A 103 18.54 -26.16 17.37
N THR A 104 18.97 -27.29 16.80
CA THR A 104 18.26 -28.57 16.89
C THR A 104 17.97 -28.97 18.34
N GLU A 105 18.90 -28.67 19.26
CA GLU A 105 18.76 -28.90 20.70
C GLU A 105 17.50 -28.23 21.29
N ILE A 106 17.18 -27.00 20.84
CA ILE A 106 16.01 -26.25 21.30
C ILE A 106 14.73 -26.87 20.73
N VAL A 107 14.77 -27.31 19.47
CA VAL A 107 13.65 -27.99 18.81
C VAL A 107 13.32 -29.29 19.53
N GLU A 108 14.32 -30.11 19.82
CA GLU A 108 14.15 -31.37 20.56
C GLU A 108 13.58 -31.13 21.96
N LEU A 109 14.06 -30.09 22.65
CA LEU A 109 13.59 -29.74 23.99
C LEU A 109 12.13 -29.27 23.99
N ILE A 110 11.72 -28.47 22.99
CA ILE A 110 10.33 -28.07 22.79
C ILE A 110 9.44 -29.31 22.59
N LEU A 111 9.84 -30.22 21.70
CA LEU A 111 9.07 -31.43 21.39
C LEU A 111 8.97 -32.36 22.59
N ARG A 112 10.05 -32.48 23.37
CA ARG A 112 10.07 -33.26 24.62
C ARG A 112 9.09 -32.69 25.64
N PHE A 113 9.12 -31.37 25.91
CA PHE A 113 8.19 -30.75 26.86
C PHE A 113 6.73 -30.89 26.44
N ALA A 114 6.44 -30.75 25.14
CA ALA A 114 5.09 -30.93 24.62
C ALA A 114 4.61 -32.38 24.74
N LYS A 115 5.49 -33.37 24.50
CA LYS A 115 5.16 -34.80 24.62
C LYS A 115 4.97 -35.24 26.07
N GLU A 116 5.81 -34.75 26.98
CA GLU A 116 5.74 -35.08 28.41
C GLU A 116 4.60 -34.36 29.12
N ASN A 117 4.14 -33.22 28.60
CA ASN A 117 3.10 -32.41 29.22
C ASN A 117 2.00 -31.98 28.20
N PRO A 118 1.10 -32.89 27.79
CA PRO A 118 0.12 -32.63 26.73
C PRO A 118 -0.84 -31.45 26.96
N THR A 119 -0.99 -31.01 28.23
CA THR A 119 -1.83 -29.86 28.60
C THR A 119 -1.13 -28.50 28.53
N TRP A 120 0.16 -28.45 28.21
CA TRP A 120 0.93 -27.21 28.20
C TRP A 120 0.78 -26.47 26.86
N GLY A 121 0.35 -25.21 26.94
CA GLY A 121 0.37 -24.26 25.81
C GLY A 121 1.77 -23.69 25.54
N ALA A 122 1.89 -22.93 24.45
CA ALA A 122 3.16 -22.38 23.98
C ALA A 122 3.85 -21.48 25.03
N ASP A 123 3.07 -20.68 25.75
CA ASP A 123 3.56 -19.78 26.81
C ASP A 123 4.17 -20.56 27.98
N ARG A 124 3.56 -21.68 28.37
CA ARG A 124 4.03 -22.50 29.48
C ARG A 124 5.31 -23.27 29.13
N ILE A 125 5.40 -23.76 27.90
CA ILE A 125 6.63 -24.39 27.36
C ILE A 125 7.75 -23.34 27.24
N GLN A 126 7.43 -22.13 26.80
CA GLN A 126 8.38 -21.01 26.75
C GLN A 126 8.93 -20.65 28.14
N GLY A 127 8.05 -20.57 29.15
CA GLY A 127 8.46 -20.32 30.53
C GLY A 127 9.37 -21.42 31.09
N ALA A 128 9.05 -22.69 30.80
CA ALA A 128 9.90 -23.82 31.19
C ALA A 128 11.29 -23.77 30.52
N LEU A 129 11.35 -23.40 29.23
CA LEU A 129 12.60 -23.25 28.50
C LEU A 129 13.47 -22.10 29.04
N SER A 130 12.83 -21.00 29.44
CA SER A 130 13.51 -19.87 30.07
C SER A 130 14.18 -20.26 31.39
N ASN A 131 13.53 -21.13 32.18
CA ASN A 131 14.09 -21.66 33.43
C ASN A 131 15.30 -22.59 33.20
N VAL A 132 15.43 -23.19 32.02
CA VAL A 132 16.54 -24.07 31.62
C VAL A 132 17.64 -23.28 30.87
N GLY A 133 17.50 -21.96 30.75
CA GLY A 133 18.51 -21.07 30.15
C GLY A 133 18.33 -20.80 28.65
N PHE A 134 17.19 -21.20 28.06
CA PHE A 134 16.87 -20.92 26.67
C PHE A 134 15.85 -19.79 26.56
N HIS A 135 16.28 -18.64 26.04
CA HIS A 135 15.42 -17.48 25.82
C HIS A 135 14.87 -17.48 24.40
N ILE A 136 13.66 -18.02 24.23
CA ILE A 136 12.91 -18.02 22.97
C ILE A 136 11.51 -17.43 23.16
N THR A 137 10.85 -17.05 22.07
CA THR A 137 9.46 -16.56 22.11
C THR A 137 8.46 -17.71 22.06
N ASP A 138 7.27 -17.50 22.63
CA ASP A 138 6.09 -18.37 22.53
C ASP A 138 5.74 -18.70 21.07
N THR A 139 5.89 -17.72 20.17
CA THR A 139 5.67 -17.86 18.74
C THR A 139 6.67 -18.84 18.12
N THR A 140 7.91 -18.86 18.62
CA THR A 140 8.92 -19.83 18.19
C THR A 140 8.52 -21.25 18.60
N VAL A 141 8.03 -21.42 19.83
CA VAL A 141 7.49 -22.70 20.30
C VAL A 141 6.31 -23.15 19.44
N ARG A 142 5.34 -22.27 19.19
CA ARG A 142 4.15 -22.56 18.37
C ARG A 142 4.52 -23.01 16.95
N ASN A 143 5.48 -22.33 16.33
CA ASN A 143 5.96 -22.69 14.99
C ASN A 143 6.66 -24.06 14.96
N VAL A 144 7.44 -24.40 16.00
CA VAL A 144 8.08 -25.73 16.10
C VAL A 144 7.04 -26.83 16.28
N LEU A 145 6.04 -26.62 17.15
CA LEU A 145 4.97 -27.60 17.36
C LEU A 145 4.16 -27.83 16.08
N GLN A 146 3.76 -26.75 15.40
CA GLN A 146 3.02 -26.83 14.14
C GLN A 146 3.83 -27.54 13.03
N ALA A 147 5.12 -27.23 12.90
CA ALA A 147 5.99 -27.88 11.92
C ALA A 147 6.19 -29.39 12.17
N ASN A 148 5.93 -29.86 13.39
CA ASN A 148 6.00 -31.26 13.79
C ASN A 148 4.62 -31.89 14.01
N GLY A 149 3.53 -31.23 13.58
CA GLY A 149 2.18 -31.77 13.63
C GLY A 149 1.57 -31.89 15.03
N ILE A 150 2.09 -31.16 16.02
CA ILE A 150 1.54 -31.12 17.38
C ILE A 150 0.59 -29.93 17.47
N GLU A 151 -0.71 -30.20 17.72
CA GLU A 151 -1.70 -29.16 17.97
C GLU A 151 -1.43 -28.49 19.33
N PRO A 152 -1.29 -27.15 19.39
CA PRO A 152 -1.10 -26.46 20.66
C PRO A 152 -2.32 -26.66 21.57
N ALA A 153 -2.08 -26.96 22.85
CA ALA A 153 -3.14 -26.91 23.85
C ALA A 153 -3.77 -25.50 23.85
N PRO A 154 -5.11 -25.38 23.94
CA PRO A 154 -5.77 -24.08 23.89
C PRO A 154 -5.28 -23.20 25.05
N ASP A 155 -4.73 -22.03 24.72
CA ASP A 155 -4.46 -20.98 25.71
C ASP A 155 -5.81 -20.59 26.36
N ARG A 156 -5.80 -20.41 27.69
CA ARG A 156 -6.98 -20.13 28.55
C ARG A 156 -7.86 -18.98 28.02
N PRO A 157 -9.17 -18.94 28.38
CA PRO A 157 -10.17 -18.19 27.62
C PRO A 157 -9.98 -16.67 27.70
N ALA A 158 -9.90 -16.09 26.50
CA ALA A 158 -10.30 -14.75 26.09
C ALA A 158 -10.24 -13.63 27.14
N SER A 159 -9.20 -12.78 27.03
CA SER A 159 -9.47 -11.33 27.09
C SER A 159 -10.66 -11.04 26.17
N MET A 160 -11.63 -10.23 26.63
CA MET A 160 -12.83 -9.80 25.91
C MET A 160 -12.83 -10.12 24.41
N SER A 161 -13.77 -10.94 23.95
CA SER A 161 -13.82 -11.34 22.53
C SER A 161 -13.75 -10.12 21.62
N TRP A 162 -13.07 -10.25 20.48
CA TRP A 162 -12.89 -9.13 19.55
C TRP A 162 -14.23 -8.52 19.10
N GLN A 163 -15.28 -9.35 19.03
CA GLN A 163 -16.64 -8.91 18.78
C GLN A 163 -17.20 -8.02 19.90
N THR A 164 -16.95 -8.37 21.16
CA THR A 164 -17.37 -7.58 22.32
C THR A 164 -16.61 -6.25 22.37
N PHE A 165 -15.30 -6.28 22.09
CA PHE A 165 -14.47 -5.08 22.02
C PHE A 165 -14.95 -4.13 20.91
N LEU A 166 -15.11 -4.64 19.68
CA LEU A 166 -15.59 -3.85 18.55
C LEU A 166 -16.97 -3.26 18.82
N LYS A 167 -17.89 -4.01 19.45
CA LYS A 167 -19.21 -3.51 19.83
C LYS A 167 -19.13 -2.37 20.85
N ALA A 168 -18.23 -2.45 21.82
CA ALA A 168 -18.09 -1.44 22.87
C ALA A 168 -17.48 -0.13 22.36
N HIS A 169 -16.62 -0.19 21.34
CA HIS A 169 -15.85 0.96 20.86
C HIS A 169 -16.17 1.38 19.42
N TRP A 170 -17.15 0.76 18.76
CA TRP A 170 -17.45 0.96 17.34
C TRP A 170 -17.57 2.43 16.91
N GLU A 171 -18.13 3.28 17.77
CA GLU A 171 -18.37 4.70 17.48
C GLU A 171 -17.11 5.57 17.55
N ALA A 172 -16.02 5.06 18.12
CA ALA A 172 -14.81 5.82 18.40
C ALA A 172 -13.53 5.09 17.94
N ILE A 173 -13.66 4.14 17.00
CA ILE A 173 -12.53 3.47 16.34
C ILE A 173 -12.28 4.09 14.97
N PHE A 174 -11.02 4.44 14.73
CA PHE A 174 -10.52 4.94 13.46
C PHE A 174 -9.39 4.03 12.95
N ALA A 175 -9.21 3.98 11.64
CA ALA A 175 -8.08 3.31 11.00
C ALA A 175 -7.23 4.33 10.26
N VAL A 176 -5.91 4.20 10.36
CA VAL A 176 -4.95 5.01 9.57
C VAL A 176 -4.10 4.08 8.73
N ASP A 177 -3.98 4.40 7.45
CA ASP A 177 -3.17 3.64 6.52
C ASP A 177 -2.48 4.57 5.50
N PHE A 178 -1.45 4.06 4.85
CA PHE A 178 -0.80 4.70 3.70
C PHE A 178 -1.20 4.01 2.40
N THR A 179 -1.61 4.81 1.43
CA THR A 179 -1.68 4.37 0.03
C THR A 179 -0.65 5.11 -0.80
N THR A 180 -0.20 4.49 -1.89
CA THR A 180 0.80 5.08 -2.78
C THR A 180 0.21 5.41 -4.13
N VAL A 181 0.45 6.63 -4.60
CA VAL A 181 0.12 7.06 -5.96
C VAL A 181 1.41 7.36 -6.70
N GLU A 182 1.61 6.69 -7.82
CA GLU A 182 2.78 6.90 -8.68
C GLU A 182 2.50 8.02 -9.69
N VAL A 183 3.31 9.08 -9.66
CA VAL A 183 3.14 10.26 -10.51
C VAL A 183 4.42 10.53 -11.29
N TRP A 184 4.28 10.75 -12.61
CA TRP A 184 5.42 11.07 -13.45
C TRP A 184 5.81 12.55 -13.34
N LYS A 185 7.05 12.82 -12.95
CA LYS A 185 7.67 14.15 -13.01
C LYS A 185 8.70 14.19 -14.13
N LYS A 186 9.20 15.38 -14.48
CA LYS A 186 10.28 15.56 -15.47
C LYS A 186 11.53 14.72 -15.14
N THR A 187 11.75 14.41 -13.87
CA THR A 187 12.87 13.62 -13.35
C THR A 187 12.60 12.11 -13.24
N GLY A 188 11.37 11.64 -13.51
CA GLY A 188 11.00 10.21 -13.46
C GLY A 188 9.76 9.91 -12.61
N LEU A 189 9.51 8.62 -12.36
CA LEU A 189 8.37 8.13 -11.57
C LEU A 189 8.56 8.44 -10.08
N THR A 190 7.77 9.36 -9.54
CA THR A 190 7.81 9.73 -8.13
C THR A 190 6.64 9.08 -7.39
N THR A 191 6.92 8.38 -6.29
CA THR A 191 5.87 7.87 -5.40
C THR A 191 5.41 8.99 -4.50
N PHE A 192 4.11 9.20 -4.42
CA PHE A 192 3.48 9.97 -3.37
C PHE A 192 2.80 9.03 -2.40
N TYR A 193 3.16 9.13 -1.13
CA TYR A 193 2.49 8.49 -0.02
C TYR A 193 1.34 9.39 0.42
N VAL A 194 0.14 8.85 0.40
CA VAL A 194 -1.09 9.49 0.82
C VAL A 194 -1.50 8.82 2.12
N MET A 195 -1.43 9.56 3.23
CA MET A 195 -1.95 9.09 4.51
C MET A 195 -3.46 9.32 4.51
N VAL A 196 -4.19 8.25 4.82
CA VAL A 196 -5.65 8.24 4.84
C VAL A 196 -6.11 7.80 6.22
N VAL A 197 -7.10 8.50 6.76
CA VAL A 197 -7.75 8.17 8.02
C VAL A 197 -9.21 7.86 7.75
N MET A 198 -9.74 6.81 8.36
CA MET A 198 -11.12 6.39 8.19
C MET A 198 -11.80 6.18 9.53
N GLU A 199 -12.97 6.78 9.72
CA GLU A 199 -13.89 6.42 10.80
C GLU A 199 -14.61 5.12 10.43
N LEU A 200 -14.48 4.06 11.25
CA LEU A 200 -14.98 2.73 10.86
C LEU A 200 -16.51 2.65 10.81
N LYS A 201 -17.21 3.37 11.69
CA LYS A 201 -18.67 3.37 11.78
C LYS A 201 -19.32 4.01 10.56
N SER A 202 -18.92 5.24 10.24
CA SER A 202 -19.51 6.02 9.15
C SER A 202 -18.88 5.72 7.79
N ARG A 203 -17.70 5.08 7.76
CA ARG A 203 -16.84 4.94 6.58
C ARG A 203 -16.42 6.28 5.97
N LYS A 204 -16.51 7.38 6.74
CA LYS A 204 -15.98 8.68 6.32
C LYS A 204 -14.47 8.59 6.27
N VAL A 205 -13.90 9.11 5.20
CA VAL A 205 -12.47 9.07 4.90
C VAL A 205 -11.93 10.49 4.79
N GLU A 206 -10.78 10.74 5.40
CA GLU A 206 -10.03 11.98 5.25
C GLU A 206 -8.61 11.71 4.76
N ILE A 207 -8.15 12.55 3.83
CA ILE A 207 -6.75 12.56 3.40
C ILE A 207 -5.99 13.46 4.37
N ALA A 208 -5.25 12.85 5.29
CA ALA A 208 -4.50 13.56 6.33
C ALA A 208 -3.27 14.28 5.77
N GLY A 209 -2.70 13.77 4.67
CA GLY A 209 -1.60 14.43 3.98
C GLY A 209 -1.01 13.63 2.84
N ILE A 210 -0.30 14.32 1.96
CA ILE A 210 0.40 13.74 0.80
C ILE A 210 1.87 14.15 0.84
N THR A 211 2.79 13.19 0.75
CA THR A 211 4.23 13.45 0.77
C THR A 211 4.99 12.50 -0.14
N THR A 212 6.19 12.90 -0.57
CA THR A 212 7.13 12.00 -1.26
C THR A 212 8.14 11.35 -0.31
N ASN A 213 8.14 11.78 0.95
CA ASN A 213 9.04 11.28 2.00
C ASN A 213 8.29 11.26 3.34
N PRO A 214 7.60 10.16 3.70
CA PRO A 214 6.82 10.02 4.93
C PRO A 214 7.73 9.78 6.14
N ASN A 215 8.60 10.74 6.43
CA ASN A 215 9.52 10.64 7.56
C ASN A 215 8.79 10.92 8.89
N LYS A 216 9.46 10.59 10.00
CA LYS A 216 8.90 10.73 11.35
C LYS A 216 8.40 12.16 11.65
N GLN A 217 9.14 13.19 11.23
CA GLN A 217 8.75 14.59 11.47
C GLN A 217 7.44 14.94 10.78
N TRP A 218 7.30 14.52 9.51
CA TRP A 218 6.08 14.72 8.75
C TRP A 218 4.90 13.99 9.39
N VAL A 219 5.08 12.72 9.78
CA VAL A 219 4.01 11.94 10.44
C VAL A 219 3.63 12.58 11.79
N THR A 220 4.58 13.09 12.56
CA THR A 220 4.28 13.84 13.79
C THR A 220 3.45 15.08 13.53
N GLN A 221 3.73 15.82 12.45
CA GLN A 221 2.95 17.00 12.12
C GLN A 221 1.53 16.64 11.67
N VAL A 222 1.38 15.58 10.86
CA VAL A 222 0.07 15.09 10.44
C VAL A 222 -0.73 14.60 11.65
N ALA A 223 -0.10 13.87 12.57
CA ALA A 223 -0.72 13.45 13.82
C ALA A 223 -1.26 14.64 14.62
N ARG A 224 -0.48 15.72 14.77
CA ARG A 224 -0.93 16.94 15.47
C ARG A 224 -2.13 17.59 14.79
N ASN A 225 -2.16 17.63 13.47
CA ASN A 225 -3.30 18.20 12.74
C ASN A 225 -4.56 17.34 12.91
N LEU A 226 -4.40 16.01 12.94
CA LEU A 226 -5.50 15.07 13.12
C LEU A 226 -6.08 15.08 14.54
N THR A 227 -5.24 15.29 15.56
CA THR A 227 -5.63 15.26 16.98
C THR A 227 -5.81 16.65 17.60
N GLY A 228 -5.63 17.72 16.82
CA GLY A 228 -5.85 19.10 17.28
C GLY A 228 -7.34 19.44 17.38
N ASP A 229 -7.65 20.66 17.79
CA ASP A 229 -9.02 21.18 17.82
C ASP A 229 -9.64 21.10 16.40
N ASP A 230 -10.87 20.58 16.30
CA ASP A 230 -11.58 20.24 15.04
C ASP A 230 -10.88 19.17 14.15
N GLY A 231 -9.90 18.44 14.68
CA GLY A 231 -9.20 17.38 13.96
C GLY A 231 -10.07 16.14 13.73
N PHE A 232 -9.83 15.41 12.63
CA PHE A 232 -10.63 14.22 12.29
C PHE A 232 -10.56 13.09 13.35
N LEU A 233 -9.54 13.10 14.22
CA LEU A 233 -9.37 12.16 15.32
C LEU A 233 -9.77 12.76 16.69
N GLU A 234 -10.44 13.90 16.74
CA GLU A 234 -10.85 14.57 17.99
C GLU A 234 -11.67 13.63 18.91
N HIS A 235 -12.55 12.82 18.32
CA HIS A 235 -13.38 11.86 19.06
C HIS A 235 -12.84 10.42 19.02
N ALA A 236 -11.62 10.22 18.53
CA ALA A 236 -11.02 8.89 18.47
C ALA A 236 -10.61 8.44 19.88
N SER A 237 -11.12 7.27 20.28
CA SER A 237 -10.65 6.59 21.50
C SER A 237 -9.61 5.51 21.16
N HIS A 238 -9.72 4.93 19.97
CA HIS A 238 -8.87 3.83 19.53
C HIS A 238 -8.48 3.99 18.06
N LEU A 239 -7.22 3.69 17.76
CA LEU A 239 -6.67 3.70 16.41
C LEU A 239 -6.22 2.30 16.00
N ILE A 240 -6.61 1.88 14.81
CA ILE A 240 -6.05 0.73 14.10
C ILE A 240 -4.95 1.24 13.17
N LEU A 241 -3.74 0.74 13.38
CA LEU A 241 -2.54 1.12 12.64
C LEU A 241 -1.79 -0.15 12.23
N ASP A 242 -1.09 -0.09 11.10
CA ASP A 242 -0.10 -1.11 10.77
C ASP A 242 1.09 -1.06 11.76
N ARG A 243 1.77 -2.18 11.95
CA ARG A 243 2.91 -2.32 12.86
C ARG A 243 4.17 -1.61 12.38
N ASP A 244 4.13 -1.01 11.20
CA ASP A 244 5.25 -0.22 10.67
C ASP A 244 5.65 0.92 11.63
N THR A 245 6.96 1.12 11.70
CA THR A 245 7.64 2.17 12.45
C THR A 245 7.29 3.58 11.99
N SER A 246 6.83 3.74 10.75
CA SER A 246 6.33 5.01 10.22
C SER A 246 5.18 5.59 11.05
N PHE A 247 4.34 4.73 11.66
CA PHE A 247 3.20 5.13 12.48
C PHE A 247 3.52 5.41 13.95
N LEU A 248 4.77 5.26 14.39
CA LEU A 248 5.15 5.49 15.81
C LEU A 248 4.63 6.82 16.39
N PRO A 249 4.62 7.95 15.66
CA PRO A 249 4.10 9.21 16.21
C PRO A 249 2.59 9.23 16.47
N LEU A 250 1.82 8.32 15.89
CA LEU A 250 0.37 8.18 16.11
C LEU A 250 0.03 7.24 17.28
N ARG A 251 1.03 6.58 17.89
CA ARG A 251 0.83 5.58 18.95
C ARG A 251 0.64 6.16 20.37
N VAL A 252 0.21 7.41 20.49
CA VAL A 252 0.14 8.14 21.78
C VAL A 252 -1.25 8.04 22.44
N GLN A 253 -2.27 7.63 21.70
CA GLN A 253 -3.61 7.25 22.21
C GLN A 253 -3.67 5.73 22.49
N ASP A 254 -4.68 5.22 23.18
CA ASP A 254 -4.86 3.78 23.42
C ASP A 254 -4.98 3.03 22.07
N VAL A 255 -3.86 2.53 21.57
CA VAL A 255 -3.73 1.98 20.22
C VAL A 255 -4.08 0.50 20.22
N LEU A 256 -4.99 0.13 19.32
CA LEU A 256 -5.26 -1.26 19.01
C LEU A 256 -4.36 -1.67 17.85
N ILE A 257 -3.40 -2.53 18.16
CA ILE A 257 -2.45 -3.02 17.19
C ILE A 257 -3.11 -4.15 16.40
N GLY A 258 -3.27 -3.95 15.09
CA GLY A 258 -3.66 -5.01 14.14
C GLY A 258 -2.56 -6.04 13.93
#